data_AF-E1JIV1-F1
#
_entry.id   AF-E1JIV1-F1
#
_cell.length_a   1.000
_cell.length_b   1.000
_cell.length_c   1.000
_cell.angle_alpha   90.00
_cell.angle_beta   90.00
_cell.angle_gamma   90.00
#
_symmetry.space_group_name_H-M   'P 1'
#
loop_
_entity.id
_entity.type
_entity.pdbx_description
1 polymer ?
#
loop_
_entity_poly.entity_id
_entity_poly.type
_entity_poly.pdbx_seq_one_letter_code
_entity_poly.pdbx_strand_id
1 'polypeptide(L)'
;MSNISSVAPPPPPPPMIVTPSTPATTKERPVGDNITTDECTWACEYPEVQKGCYLSRVCQYTPPKHCQYYSVNSIVQVGPTCGLVALSMLLGGSPTADDLLKDAIDQEYTLNGELFSAQYLFELTRKHMPGPAACQLHVGPLDCKKVKELLKAGGCLLVPYPFSKILPFKPGLSLVFPCI
;
A
#
# COMPACT_ATOMS: atom_id res chain seq x y z
N MET A 1 48.63 13.88 -34.67
CA MET A 1 48.54 12.49 -34.21
C MET A 1 48.15 12.52 -32.74
N SER A 2 46.86 12.40 -32.43
CA SER A 2 46.34 12.48 -31.06
C SER A 2 45.96 11.08 -30.61
N ASN A 3 46.68 10.60 -29.59
CA ASN A 3 46.65 9.22 -29.10
C ASN A 3 45.44 9.03 -28.16
N ILE A 4 44.54 8.10 -28.50
CA ILE A 4 43.36 7.75 -27.69
C ILE A 4 43.79 6.71 -26.67
N SER A 5 43.79 7.07 -25.39
CA SER A 5 44.08 6.14 -24.29
C SER A 5 42.85 5.27 -24.02
N SER A 6 42.97 3.97 -24.29
CA SER A 6 41.95 2.96 -24.02
C SER A 6 41.96 2.56 -22.55
N VAL A 7 40.87 2.84 -21.82
CA VAL A 7 40.68 2.35 -20.43
C VAL A 7 40.09 0.93 -20.49
N ALA A 8 40.80 -0.03 -19.90
CA ALA A 8 40.35 -1.42 -19.80
C ALA A 8 39.19 -1.58 -18.78
N PRO A 9 38.26 -2.52 -19.00
CA PRO A 9 37.16 -2.79 -18.07
C PRO A 9 37.66 -3.44 -16.77
N PRO A 10 36.98 -3.21 -15.63
CA PRO A 10 37.38 -3.78 -14.34
C PRO A 10 37.22 -5.31 -14.32
N PRO A 11 38.07 -6.02 -13.54
CA PRO A 11 38.03 -7.47 -13.47
C PRO A 11 36.77 -8.00 -12.76
N PRO A 12 36.33 -9.22 -13.09
CA PRO A 12 35.20 -9.86 -12.44
C PRO A 12 35.48 -10.17 -10.96
N PRO A 13 34.46 -10.14 -10.10
CA PRO A 13 34.60 -10.48 -8.69
C PRO A 13 34.92 -11.99 -8.49
N PRO A 14 35.70 -12.35 -7.46
CA PRO A 14 36.07 -13.73 -7.19
C PRO A 14 34.88 -14.59 -6.72
N PRO A 15 34.91 -15.92 -6.96
CA PRO A 15 33.83 -16.82 -6.56
C PRO A 15 33.75 -16.97 -5.04
N MET A 16 32.56 -16.70 -4.48
CA MET A 16 32.27 -16.90 -3.07
C MET A 16 32.13 -18.40 -2.76
N ILE A 17 32.92 -18.88 -1.78
CA ILE A 17 32.88 -20.25 -1.26
C ILE A 17 31.61 -20.42 -0.43
N VAL A 18 30.77 -21.39 -0.79
CA VAL A 18 29.56 -21.76 -0.04
C VAL A 18 29.95 -22.73 1.07
N THR A 19 29.80 -22.33 2.33
CA THR A 19 29.85 -23.23 3.49
C THR A 19 28.43 -23.66 3.90
N PRO A 20 28.20 -24.93 4.26
CA PRO A 20 26.87 -25.42 4.58
C PRO A 20 26.50 -25.09 6.04
N SER A 21 25.28 -24.60 6.25
CA SER A 21 24.67 -24.52 7.58
C SER A 21 23.25 -25.10 7.54
N THR A 22 22.98 -26.01 8.47
CA THR A 22 21.67 -26.60 8.84
C THR A 22 21.71 -26.80 10.37
N PRO A 23 20.60 -26.84 11.15
CA PRO A 23 19.17 -26.82 10.79
C PRO A 23 18.32 -25.73 11.49
N ALA A 24 17.13 -25.54 10.91
CA ALA A 24 15.85 -25.07 11.45
C ALA A 24 15.81 -24.53 12.91
N THR A 25 15.40 -23.27 13.03
CA THR A 25 14.70 -22.77 14.22
C THR A 25 13.35 -22.22 13.76
N THR A 26 12.29 -22.83 14.30
CA THR A 26 10.90 -22.41 14.22
C THR A 26 10.79 -20.92 14.48
N LYS A 27 10.34 -20.14 13.49
CA LYS A 27 10.03 -18.73 13.68
C LYS A 27 8.82 -18.64 14.62
N GLU A 28 9.08 -18.30 15.87
CA GLU A 28 8.06 -17.75 16.77
C GLU A 28 7.35 -16.60 16.07
N ARG A 29 6.02 -16.59 16.18
CA ARG A 29 5.22 -15.41 15.83
C ARG A 29 5.67 -14.28 16.76
N PRO A 30 5.97 -13.08 16.25
CA PRO A 30 6.27 -11.96 17.13
C PRO A 30 5.03 -11.67 17.96
N VAL A 31 5.15 -11.91 19.27
CA VAL A 31 4.19 -11.47 20.28
C VAL A 31 4.18 -9.94 20.21
N GLY A 32 3.04 -9.37 19.80
CA GLY A 32 2.86 -7.93 19.80
C GLY A 32 3.08 -7.38 21.19
N ASP A 33 3.78 -6.26 21.30
CA ASP A 33 3.92 -5.50 22.55
C ASP A 33 2.53 -5.28 23.15
N ASN A 34 2.22 -6.00 24.23
CA ASN A 34 0.95 -5.85 24.92
C ASN A 34 0.91 -4.43 25.49
N ILE A 35 -0.01 -3.60 24.97
CA ILE A 35 -0.34 -2.29 25.54
C ILE A 35 -0.91 -2.56 26.94
N THR A 36 -0.09 -2.35 27.98
CA THR A 36 -0.41 -2.62 29.39
C THR A 36 -1.12 -1.45 30.10
N THR A 37 -1.51 -0.42 29.35
CA THR A 37 -2.27 0.74 29.85
C THR A 37 -3.77 0.53 29.64
N ASP A 38 -4.61 1.10 30.52
CA ASP A 38 -6.09 1.11 30.37
C ASP A 38 -6.58 1.88 29.12
N GLU A 39 -5.66 2.31 28.26
CA GLU A 39 -5.91 3.07 27.04
C GLU A 39 -6.35 2.16 25.89
N CYS A 40 -7.36 2.61 25.16
CA CYS A 40 -7.92 1.95 23.98
C CYS A 40 -8.45 0.52 24.28
N THR A 41 -8.74 0.21 25.54
CA THR A 41 -9.24 -1.11 25.99
C THR A 41 -10.56 -1.51 25.34
N TRP A 42 -11.36 -0.54 24.89
CA TRP A 42 -12.56 -0.81 24.09
C TRP A 42 -12.27 -1.51 22.75
N ALA A 43 -11.03 -1.45 22.26
CA ALA A 43 -10.59 -2.04 20.99
C ALA A 43 -9.73 -3.31 21.18
N CYS A 44 -9.68 -3.92 22.37
CA CYS A 44 -8.83 -5.08 22.65
C CYS A 44 -9.04 -6.27 21.70
N GLU A 45 -10.25 -6.44 21.16
CA GLU A 45 -10.56 -7.49 20.17
C GLU A 45 -9.95 -7.21 18.78
N TYR A 46 -9.47 -5.99 18.54
CA TYR A 46 -8.89 -5.52 17.29
C TYR A 46 -7.51 -4.90 17.55
N PRO A 47 -6.44 -5.71 17.68
CA PRO A 47 -5.10 -5.22 18.06
C PRO A 47 -4.59 -4.10 17.16
N GLU A 48 -4.87 -4.17 15.86
CA GLU A 48 -4.49 -3.15 14.88
C GLU A 48 -5.18 -1.80 15.16
N VAL A 49 -6.48 -1.84 15.51
CA VAL A 49 -7.27 -0.66 15.85
C VAL A 49 -6.82 -0.08 17.19
N GLN A 50 -6.59 -0.95 18.19
CA GLN A 50 -6.08 -0.53 19.49
C GLN A 50 -4.74 0.19 19.35
N LYS A 51 -3.80 -0.41 18.62
CA LYS A 51 -2.49 0.17 18.33
C LYS A 51 -2.61 1.50 17.58
N GLY A 52 -3.47 1.56 16.56
CA GLY A 52 -3.72 2.79 15.80
C GLY A 52 -4.28 3.93 16.67
N CYS A 53 -5.25 3.61 17.52
CA CYS A 53 -5.84 4.56 18.46
C CYS A 53 -4.82 5.07 19.48
N TYR A 54 -4.03 4.17 20.06
CA TYR A 54 -2.98 4.49 21.02
C TYR A 54 -1.91 5.39 20.42
N LEU A 55 -1.32 4.99 19.28
CA LEU A 55 -0.24 5.73 18.61
C LEU A 55 -0.71 7.11 18.13
N SER A 56 -1.95 7.22 17.67
CA SER A 56 -2.50 8.47 17.14
C SER A 56 -3.18 9.31 18.23
N ARG A 57 -3.23 8.83 19.48
CA ARG A 57 -3.91 9.48 20.61
C ARG A 57 -5.40 9.79 20.35
N VAL A 58 -6.06 8.96 19.55
CA VAL A 58 -7.50 9.09 19.21
C VAL A 58 -8.33 8.04 19.95
N CYS A 59 -9.53 8.41 20.39
CA CYS A 59 -10.44 7.52 21.11
C CYS A 59 -9.77 6.78 22.29
N GLN A 60 -8.88 7.46 23.03
CA GLN A 60 -8.02 6.82 24.02
C GLN A 60 -8.78 6.16 25.18
N TYR A 61 -9.89 6.73 25.62
CA TYR A 61 -10.61 6.26 26.81
C TYR A 61 -12.06 5.86 26.54
N THR A 62 -12.58 6.15 25.34
CA THR A 62 -13.96 5.86 24.96
C THR A 62 -14.02 5.43 23.50
N PRO A 63 -14.93 4.50 23.15
CA PRO A 63 -15.10 4.07 21.77
C PRO A 63 -15.62 5.23 20.90
N PRO A 64 -15.30 5.23 19.59
CA PRO A 64 -15.84 6.21 18.67
C PRO A 64 -17.35 6.02 18.51
N LYS A 65 -18.04 7.09 18.08
CA LYS A 65 -19.48 7.03 17.74
C LYS A 65 -19.79 6.03 16.63
N HIS A 66 -18.82 5.78 15.75
CA HIS A 66 -18.92 4.86 14.65
C HIS A 66 -17.54 4.23 14.40
N CYS A 67 -17.48 2.91 14.30
CA CYS A 67 -16.28 2.17 13.96
C CYS A 67 -16.66 1.12 12.92
N GLN A 68 -15.92 1.09 11.81
CA GLN A 68 -15.93 -0.03 10.89
C GLN A 68 -14.49 -0.43 10.64
N TYR A 69 -14.24 -1.72 10.78
CA TYR A 69 -12.92 -2.30 10.65
C TYR A 69 -13.03 -3.57 9.79
N TYR A 70 -12.14 -3.66 8.82
CA TYR A 70 -11.98 -4.81 7.95
C TYR A 70 -10.53 -5.23 8.03
N SER A 71 -10.30 -6.50 8.35
CA SER A 71 -8.96 -7.04 8.32
C SER A 71 -8.54 -7.24 6.86
N VAL A 72 -7.49 -6.54 6.45
CA VAL A 72 -6.88 -6.69 5.13
C VAL A 72 -5.57 -7.45 5.29
N ASN A 73 -5.40 -8.50 4.52
CA ASN A 73 -4.15 -9.27 4.54
C ASN A 73 -3.01 -8.42 3.96
N SER A 74 -1.99 -8.17 4.77
CA SER A 74 -0.81 -7.42 4.33
C SER A 74 0.03 -8.26 3.37
N ILE A 75 0.36 -7.68 2.22
CA ILE A 75 1.25 -8.24 1.20
C ILE A 75 2.54 -7.42 1.16
N VAL A 76 3.69 -8.07 1.25
CA VAL A 76 4.98 -7.38 1.18
C VAL A 76 5.26 -6.96 -0.27
N GLN A 77 5.53 -5.68 -0.48
CA GLN A 77 5.89 -5.17 -1.81
C GLN A 77 7.29 -5.62 -2.23
N VAL A 78 7.48 -5.77 -3.54
CA VAL A 78 8.79 -6.01 -4.17
C VAL A 78 9.02 -4.92 -5.22
N GLY A 79 10.11 -4.15 -5.06
CA GLY A 79 10.40 -3.01 -5.94
C GLY A 79 9.41 -1.84 -5.76
N PRO A 80 9.21 -0.99 -6.78
CA PRO A 80 8.39 0.23 -6.72
C PRO A 80 6.89 -0.03 -6.94
N THR A 81 6.39 -1.22 -6.58
CA THR A 81 5.02 -1.69 -6.90
C THR A 81 3.97 -1.35 -5.85
N CYS A 82 4.23 -0.38 -4.97
CA CYS A 82 3.40 -0.10 -3.79
C CYS A 82 1.92 0.11 -4.12
N GLY A 83 1.59 0.84 -5.20
CA GLY A 83 0.21 1.07 -5.63
C GLY A 83 -0.49 -0.19 -6.12
N LEU A 84 0.23 -1.07 -6.84
CA LEU A 84 -0.30 -2.35 -7.33
C LEU A 84 -0.50 -3.33 -6.18
N VAL A 85 0.42 -3.35 -5.23
CA VAL A 85 0.32 -4.16 -4.01
C VAL A 85 -0.87 -3.70 -3.16
N ALA A 86 -1.06 -2.39 -2.97
CA ALA A 86 -2.20 -1.86 -2.24
C ALA A 86 -3.54 -2.21 -2.91
N LEU A 87 -3.60 -2.17 -4.25
CA LEU A 87 -4.76 -2.63 -5.00
C LEU A 87 -4.98 -4.14 -4.84
N SER A 88 -3.93 -4.95 -4.92
CA SER A 88 -4.02 -6.40 -4.71
C SER A 88 -4.54 -6.72 -3.30
N MET A 89 -4.04 -6.05 -2.27
CA MET A 89 -4.55 -6.18 -0.89
C MET A 89 -6.05 -5.88 -0.81
N LEU A 90 -6.52 -4.80 -1.44
CA LEU A 90 -7.94 -4.44 -1.49
C LEU A 90 -8.80 -5.50 -2.19
N LEU A 91 -8.24 -6.18 -3.20
CA LEU A 91 -8.88 -7.26 -3.95
C LEU A 91 -8.67 -8.64 -3.29
N GLY A 92 -8.18 -8.70 -2.04
CA GLY A 92 -7.97 -9.96 -1.32
C GLY A 92 -6.78 -10.79 -1.83
N GLY A 93 -5.85 -10.18 -2.56
CA GLY A 93 -4.65 -10.82 -3.10
C GLY A 93 -4.82 -11.45 -4.48
N SER A 94 -6.00 -11.35 -5.10
CA SER A 94 -6.27 -11.87 -6.44
C SER A 94 -7.01 -10.81 -7.28
N PRO A 95 -6.40 -10.28 -8.36
CA PRO A 95 -5.10 -10.62 -8.94
C PRO A 95 -3.90 -10.24 -8.05
N THR A 96 -2.75 -10.89 -8.30
CA THR A 96 -1.49 -10.57 -7.60
C THR A 96 -0.90 -9.24 -8.09
N ALA A 97 0.01 -8.65 -7.31
CA ALA A 97 0.71 -7.44 -7.74
C ALA A 97 1.49 -7.62 -9.06
N ASP A 98 2.03 -8.81 -9.32
CA ASP A 98 2.74 -9.12 -10.57
C ASP A 98 1.78 -9.23 -11.76
N ASP A 99 0.58 -9.75 -11.55
CA ASP A 99 -0.44 -9.79 -12.60
C ASP A 99 -0.97 -8.40 -12.90
N LEU A 100 -1.20 -7.58 -11.87
CA LEU A 100 -1.53 -6.17 -12.02
C LEU A 100 -0.42 -5.38 -12.72
N LEU A 101 0.85 -5.75 -12.49
CA LEU A 101 2.00 -5.13 -13.16
C LEU A 101 2.02 -5.44 -14.66
N LYS A 102 1.77 -6.69 -15.06
CA LYS A 102 1.65 -7.06 -16.49
C LYS A 102 0.57 -6.23 -17.17
N ASP A 103 -0.60 -6.15 -16.54
CA ASP A 103 -1.72 -5.34 -17.04
C ASP A 103 -1.38 -3.85 -17.13
N ALA A 104 -0.67 -3.30 -16.15
CA ALA A 104 -0.23 -1.91 -16.17
C ALA A 104 0.83 -1.64 -17.25
N ILE A 105 1.72 -2.60 -17.54
CA ILE A 105 2.70 -2.51 -18.62
C ILE A 105 1.99 -2.52 -19.98
N ASP A 106 1.04 -3.43 -20.17
CA ASP A 106 0.27 -3.54 -21.42
C ASP A 106 -0.56 -2.29 -21.74
N GLN A 107 -0.92 -1.51 -20.71
CA GLN A 107 -1.63 -0.23 -20.84
C GLN A 107 -0.69 0.99 -20.78
N GLU A 108 0.63 0.78 -20.70
CA GLU A 108 1.63 1.86 -20.57
C GLU A 108 1.42 2.79 -19.36
N TYR A 109 0.79 2.27 -18.29
CA TYR A 109 0.49 3.02 -17.06
C TYR A 109 1.68 3.13 -16.09
N THR A 110 2.73 2.36 -16.34
CA THR A 110 3.87 2.21 -15.43
C THR A 110 5.19 2.12 -16.16
N LEU A 111 6.26 2.53 -15.48
CA LEU A 111 7.64 2.24 -15.85
C LEU A 111 8.28 1.51 -14.68
N ASN A 112 8.69 0.26 -14.91
CA ASN A 112 9.32 -0.60 -13.90
C ASN A 112 8.48 -0.82 -12.62
N GLY A 113 7.16 -0.63 -12.66
CA GLY A 113 6.25 -0.85 -11.53
C GLY A 113 5.81 0.42 -10.79
N GLU A 114 6.42 1.57 -11.07
CA GLU A 114 5.96 2.86 -10.57
C GLU A 114 4.70 3.31 -11.33
N LEU A 115 3.61 3.55 -10.62
CA LEU A 115 2.37 4.09 -11.19
C LEU A 115 2.45 5.61 -11.30
N PHE A 116 2.22 6.13 -12.51
CA PHE A 116 2.43 7.55 -12.79
C PHE A 116 1.31 8.49 -12.35
N SER A 117 0.09 7.97 -12.16
CA SER A 117 -1.05 8.80 -11.77
C SER A 117 -2.13 8.01 -11.06
N ALA A 118 -2.91 8.71 -10.22
CA ALA A 118 -4.10 8.10 -9.61
C ALA A 118 -5.18 7.78 -10.67
N GLN A 119 -5.17 8.46 -11.82
CA GLN A 119 -6.06 8.17 -12.93
C GLN A 119 -5.76 6.79 -13.53
N TYR A 120 -4.49 6.42 -13.68
CA TYR A 120 -4.13 5.09 -14.17
C TYR A 120 -4.47 4.00 -13.16
N LEU A 121 -4.25 4.27 -11.87
CA LEU A 121 -4.68 3.34 -10.83
C LEU A 121 -6.23 3.20 -10.79
N PHE A 122 -6.98 4.27 -11.05
CA PHE A 122 -8.44 4.23 -11.20
C PHE A 122 -8.86 3.30 -12.34
N GLU A 123 -8.28 3.51 -13.52
CA GLU A 123 -8.59 2.75 -14.73
C GLU A 123 -8.24 1.27 -14.57
N LEU A 124 -7.04 0.98 -14.04
CA LEU A 124 -6.64 -0.37 -13.70
C LEU A 124 -7.59 -1.01 -12.69
N THR A 125 -7.98 -0.28 -11.65
CA THR A 125 -8.91 -0.84 -10.65
C THR A 125 -10.28 -1.14 -11.24
N ARG A 126 -10.82 -0.26 -12.10
CA ARG A 126 -12.12 -0.49 -12.75
C ARG A 126 -12.12 -1.73 -13.65
N LYS A 127 -10.97 -2.10 -14.21
CA LYS A 127 -10.81 -3.34 -14.97
C LYS A 127 -10.98 -4.58 -14.08
N HIS A 128 -10.44 -4.55 -12.86
CA HIS A 128 -10.49 -5.69 -11.92
C HIS A 128 -11.66 -5.67 -10.94
N MET A 129 -12.38 -4.55 -10.85
CA MET A 129 -13.54 -4.39 -9.98
C MET A 129 -14.73 -3.84 -10.79
N PRO A 130 -15.42 -4.70 -11.56
CA PRO A 130 -16.51 -4.26 -12.43
C PRO A 130 -17.74 -3.85 -11.59
N GLY A 131 -18.21 -2.64 -11.79
CA GLY A 131 -19.45 -2.14 -11.19
C GLY A 131 -19.50 -0.61 -11.15
N PRO A 132 -20.67 0.02 -11.38
CA PRO A 132 -20.78 1.48 -11.44
C PRO A 132 -20.50 2.19 -10.10
N ALA A 133 -20.63 1.48 -8.98
CA ALA A 133 -20.31 2.01 -7.66
C ALA A 133 -18.92 1.60 -7.14
N ALA A 134 -18.25 0.64 -7.79
CA ALA A 134 -17.15 -0.12 -7.20
C ALA A 134 -15.87 0.69 -6.95
N CYS A 135 -15.65 1.79 -7.66
CA CYS A 135 -14.50 2.68 -7.44
C CYS A 135 -14.82 4.09 -7.92
N GLN A 136 -14.33 5.10 -7.21
CA GLN A 136 -14.47 6.51 -7.57
C GLN A 136 -13.12 7.22 -7.42
N LEU A 137 -12.75 8.00 -8.43
CA LEU A 137 -11.66 8.96 -8.31
C LEU A 137 -12.16 10.22 -7.59
N HIS A 138 -11.51 10.57 -6.49
CA HIS A 138 -11.76 11.81 -5.74
C HIS A 138 -10.62 12.80 -5.97
N VAL A 139 -10.99 14.04 -6.22
CA VAL A 139 -10.07 15.17 -6.42
C VAL A 139 -10.42 16.27 -5.43
N GLY A 140 -9.47 16.58 -4.55
CA GLY A 140 -9.58 17.68 -3.59
C GLY A 140 -9.37 17.23 -2.15
N PRO A 141 -9.75 18.06 -1.16
CA PRO A 141 -9.51 17.74 0.25
C PRO A 141 -10.15 16.40 0.66
N LEU A 142 -9.41 15.61 1.43
CA LEU A 142 -9.91 14.37 2.02
C LEU A 142 -10.85 14.64 3.21
N ASP A 143 -10.69 15.78 3.88
CA ASP A 143 -11.57 16.23 4.96
C ASP A 143 -12.87 16.85 4.41
N CYS A 144 -13.59 16.12 3.56
CA CYS A 144 -14.87 16.57 3.00
C CYS A 144 -16.02 15.61 3.39
N LYS A 145 -17.26 16.13 3.32
CA LYS A 145 -18.46 15.34 3.66
C LYS A 145 -18.52 14.04 2.86
N LYS A 146 -18.20 14.07 1.56
CA LYS A 146 -18.23 12.89 0.68
C LYS A 146 -17.33 11.76 1.21
N VAL A 147 -16.07 12.06 1.49
CA VAL A 147 -15.10 11.07 1.99
C VAL A 147 -15.50 10.56 3.38
N LYS A 148 -15.95 11.46 4.29
CA LYS A 148 -16.43 11.07 5.62
C LYS A 148 -17.61 10.10 5.56
N GLU A 149 -18.61 10.38 4.72
CA GLU A 149 -19.77 9.51 4.59
C GLU A 149 -19.40 8.17 3.93
N LEU A 150 -18.48 8.16 2.97
CA LEU A 150 -17.95 6.92 2.39
C LEU A 150 -17.21 6.06 3.43
N LEU A 151 -16.33 6.66 4.23
CA LEU A 151 -15.62 5.94 5.31
C LEU A 151 -16.60 5.41 6.37
N LYS A 152 -17.63 6.18 6.73
CA LYS A 152 -18.70 5.70 7.63
C LYS A 152 -19.50 4.55 7.02
N ALA A 153 -19.65 4.49 5.71
CA ALA A 153 -20.30 3.38 5.02
C ALA A 153 -19.38 2.16 4.81
N GLY A 154 -18.15 2.20 5.34
CA GLY A 154 -17.16 1.12 5.22
C GLY A 154 -16.26 1.24 4.01
N GLY A 155 -16.29 2.36 3.31
CA GLY A 155 -15.46 2.56 2.15
C GLY A 155 -13.96 2.57 2.46
N CYS A 156 -13.16 2.13 1.49
CA CYS A 156 -11.70 2.15 1.54
C CYS A 156 -11.13 3.31 0.73
N LEU A 157 -9.93 3.78 1.09
CA LEU A 157 -9.21 4.83 0.37
C LEU A 157 -7.83 4.34 -0.05
N LEU A 158 -7.52 4.41 -1.34
CA LEU A 158 -6.13 4.31 -1.83
C LEU A 158 -5.60 5.72 -2.09
N VAL A 159 -4.52 6.06 -1.40
CA VAL A 159 -3.88 7.38 -1.50
C VAL A 159 -2.54 7.21 -2.24
N PRO A 160 -2.39 7.78 -3.45
CA PRO A 160 -1.13 7.73 -4.19
C PRO A 160 -0.03 8.54 -3.50
N TYR A 161 1.20 8.01 -3.52
CA TYR A 161 2.43 8.63 -3.02
C TYR A 161 3.55 8.37 -4.06
N PRO A 162 4.54 9.27 -4.27
CA PRO A 162 4.90 10.46 -3.50
C PRO A 162 4.08 11.70 -3.79
N PHE A 163 3.91 12.56 -2.77
CA PHE A 163 3.61 13.98 -2.96
C PHE A 163 4.83 14.66 -3.63
N SER A 164 5.06 14.34 -4.90
CA SER A 164 6.11 14.93 -5.71
C SER A 164 5.80 16.42 -5.92
N LYS A 165 6.66 17.28 -5.36
CA LYS A 165 6.64 18.74 -5.55
C LYS A 165 7.00 19.16 -7.00
N ILE A 166 7.15 18.24 -7.93
CA ILE A 166 7.81 18.47 -9.24
C ILE A 166 6.81 18.69 -10.39
N LEU A 167 5.51 18.53 -10.15
CA LEU A 167 4.48 19.02 -11.08
C LEU A 167 3.46 19.82 -10.28
N PRO A 168 2.74 20.79 -10.90
CA PRO A 168 1.59 21.44 -10.29
C PRO A 168 0.43 20.43 -10.20
N PHE A 169 0.63 19.37 -9.43
CA PHE A 169 -0.36 18.37 -9.16
C PHE A 169 -1.20 18.88 -8.00
N LYS A 170 -2.50 19.05 -8.24
CA LYS A 170 -3.45 19.52 -7.24
C LYS A 170 -3.41 18.58 -6.02
N PRO A 171 -3.21 19.09 -4.80
CA PRO A 171 -3.24 18.24 -3.62
C PRO A 171 -4.60 17.54 -3.49
N GLY A 172 -4.57 16.24 -3.19
CA GLY A 172 -5.76 15.47 -2.81
C GLY A 172 -6.39 14.59 -3.90
N LEU A 173 -5.61 13.99 -4.80
CA LEU A 173 -6.11 12.88 -5.59
C LEU A 173 -6.10 11.60 -4.73
N SER A 174 -7.23 10.91 -4.62
CA SER A 174 -7.32 9.60 -3.95
C SER A 174 -8.45 8.78 -4.55
N LEU A 175 -8.34 7.46 -4.49
CA LEU A 175 -9.38 6.55 -4.96
C LEU A 175 -10.21 6.08 -3.80
N VAL A 176 -11.52 6.29 -3.89
CA VAL A 176 -12.48 5.88 -2.86
C VAL A 176 -13.27 4.69 -3.38
N PHE A 177 -13.43 3.68 -2.54
CA PHE A 177 -14.11 2.43 -2.83
C PHE A 177 -15.27 2.26 -1.86
N PRO A 178 -16.46 1.80 -2.26
CA PRO A 178 -17.38 1.16 -1.33
C PRO A 178 -16.80 -0.20 -0.89
N CYS A 179 -17.18 -0.68 0.30
CA CYS A 179 -16.83 -2.04 0.70
C CYS A 179 -17.54 -3.08 -0.18
N ILE A 180 -16.87 -4.23 -0.41
CA ILE A 180 -17.34 -5.39 -1.19
C ILE A 180 -17.79 -6.49 -0.23
#